data_AF-A0A8C7WVP6-F1
#
_entry.id   AF-A0A8C7WVP6-F1
#
_cell.length_a   1.000
_cell.length_b   1.000
_cell.length_c   1.000
_cell.angle_alpha   90.00
_cell.angle_beta   90.00
_cell.angle_gamma   90.00
#
_symmetry.space_group_name_H-M   'P 1'
#
loop_
_entity.id
_entity.type
_entity.pdbx_description
1 polymer ?
#
loop_
_entity_poly.entity_id
_entity_poly.type
_entity_poly.pdbx_seq_one_letter_code
_entity_poly.pdbx_strand_id
1 'polypeptide(L)'
;MYSRCQWYFKAKITSEEKRRTNYLNGSVPFPGIKTYVDPDTYEDPTQAVHEFTKEIDPSRIHIERVIGAGEFGEVCSGRLRSPGKKEIAVAIKTLKGGYVERQRRDFLREASIMGQFDHPNIIRLEGVVTKSKGS
;
A
#
# COMPACT_ATOMS: atom_id res chain seq x y z
N MET A 1 14.58 -14.77 18.97
CA MET A 1 14.59 -13.54 18.14
C MET A 1 13.22 -12.88 18.31
N TYR A 2 13.13 -11.80 19.10
CA TYR A 2 11.86 -11.15 19.39
C TYR A 2 11.35 -10.35 18.19
N SER A 3 10.13 -10.66 17.75
CA SER A 3 9.37 -9.83 16.81
C SER A 3 9.18 -8.45 17.40
N ARG A 4 9.69 -7.41 16.75
CA ARG A 4 9.36 -6.02 17.09
C ARG A 4 7.88 -5.80 16.78
N CYS A 5 7.03 -5.81 17.80
CA CYS A 5 5.65 -5.36 17.67
C CYS A 5 5.67 -3.87 17.28
N GLN A 6 5.26 -3.56 16.04
CA GLN A 6 5.08 -2.20 15.56
C GLN A 6 3.69 -1.73 16.02
N TRP A 7 3.65 -0.87 17.03
CA TRP A 7 2.42 -0.21 17.49
C TRP A 7 2.11 0.99 16.58
N TYR A 8 0.85 1.16 16.20
CA TYR A 8 0.38 2.27 15.37
C TYR A 8 -0.61 3.12 16.16
N PHE A 9 -0.33 4.42 16.28
CA PHE A 9 -1.24 5.39 16.89
C PHE A 9 -1.95 6.20 15.81
N LYS A 10 -3.28 6.26 15.87
CA LYS A 10 -4.10 7.13 15.02
C LYS A 10 -4.24 8.49 15.71
N ALA A 11 -3.56 9.51 15.22
CA ALA A 11 -3.69 10.89 15.70
C ALA A 11 -4.34 11.77 14.62
N LYS A 12 -5.34 12.60 14.99
CA LYS A 12 -5.82 13.69 14.13
C LYS A 12 -4.98 14.93 14.41
N ILE A 13 -4.09 15.29 13.50
CA ILE A 13 -3.29 16.51 13.59
C ILE A 13 -4.14 17.68 13.09
N THR A 14 -4.29 18.73 13.91
CA THR A 14 -5.01 19.94 13.52
C THR A 14 -4.19 20.77 12.52
N SER A 15 -4.88 21.57 11.69
CA SER A 15 -4.26 22.40 10.64
C SER A 15 -3.16 23.34 11.16
N GLU A 16 -3.22 23.69 12.44
CA GLU A 16 -2.29 24.58 13.12
C GLU A 16 -1.02 23.86 13.60
N GLU A 17 -1.13 22.61 14.07
CA GLU A 17 0.02 21.74 14.38
C GLU A 17 0.80 21.35 13.11
N LYS A 18 0.11 21.21 11.97
CA LYS A 18 0.74 20.95 10.66
C LYS A 18 1.76 22.04 10.27
N ARG A 19 1.54 23.30 10.68
CA ARG A 19 2.50 24.40 10.44
C ARG A 19 3.71 24.36 11.36
N ARG A 20 3.57 23.86 12.60
CA ARG A 20 4.68 23.73 13.55
C ARG A 20 5.60 22.55 13.25
N THR A 21 5.07 21.48 12.66
CA THR A 21 5.84 20.25 12.36
C THR A 21 6.52 20.22 11.00
N ASN A 22 6.38 21.27 10.17
CA ASN A 22 6.93 21.33 8.80
C ASN A 22 8.47 21.33 8.71
N TYR A 23 9.21 21.23 9.81
CA TYR A 23 10.67 21.06 9.82
C TYR A 23 11.16 19.70 10.34
N LEU A 24 10.26 18.79 10.74
CA LEU A 24 10.63 17.46 11.24
C LEU A 24 9.80 16.41 10.52
N ASN A 25 10.39 15.85 9.46
CA ASN A 25 9.94 14.66 8.75
C ASN A 25 9.44 13.58 9.73
N GLY A 26 8.12 13.45 9.90
CA GLY A 26 7.40 12.23 10.28
C GLY A 26 7.81 11.45 11.54
N SER A 27 8.82 11.86 12.29
CA SER A 27 9.33 11.15 13.45
C SER A 27 8.85 11.81 14.72
N VAL A 28 7.88 11.20 15.40
CA VAL A 28 7.73 11.41 16.84
C VAL A 28 9.05 11.09 17.54
N PRO A 29 9.44 11.77 18.63
CA PRO A 29 10.75 11.63 19.26
C PRO A 29 10.97 10.28 19.97
N PHE A 30 10.13 9.28 19.70
CA PHE A 30 10.21 7.94 20.27
C PHE A 30 10.75 6.97 19.22
N PRO A 31 11.99 6.47 19.39
CA PRO A 31 12.55 5.46 18.50
C PRO A 31 11.65 4.22 18.44
N GLY A 32 11.18 3.87 17.24
CA GLY A 32 10.41 2.64 16.99
C GLY A 32 8.89 2.82 16.86
N ILE A 33 8.36 4.05 16.97
CA ILE A 33 6.93 4.33 16.74
C ILE A 33 6.72 4.79 15.30
N LYS A 34 5.86 4.08 14.56
CA LYS A 34 5.35 4.53 13.26
C LYS A 34 3.96 5.12 13.44
N THR A 35 3.79 6.39 13.10
CA THR A 35 2.48 7.04 13.12
C THR A 35 1.70 6.61 11.88
N TYR A 36 0.43 6.25 12.06
CA TYR A 36 -0.48 6.04 10.92
C TYR A 36 -0.76 7.39 10.24
N VAL A 37 -0.63 7.41 8.91
CA VAL A 37 -0.97 8.56 8.07
C VAL A 37 -2.26 8.25 7.34
N ASP A 38 -3.28 9.09 7.55
CA ASP A 38 -4.55 8.94 6.85
C ASP A 38 -4.35 9.26 5.35
N PRO A 39 -4.65 8.35 4.41
CA PRO A 39 -4.47 8.61 2.98
C PRO A 39 -5.24 9.85 2.49
N ASP A 40 -6.29 10.25 3.19
CA ASP A 40 -7.08 11.43 2.84
C ASP A 40 -6.34 12.74 3.16
N THR A 41 -5.14 12.69 3.78
CA THR A 41 -4.24 13.86 3.87
C THR A 41 -3.54 14.20 2.56
N TYR A 42 -3.56 13.30 1.58
CA TYR A 42 -2.98 13.51 0.25
C TYR A 42 -4.06 13.96 -0.73
N GLU A 43 -3.74 14.97 -1.56
CA GLU A 43 -4.64 15.41 -2.62
C GLU A 43 -4.71 14.38 -3.76
N ASP A 44 -3.60 13.70 -4.04
CA ASP A 44 -3.50 12.62 -5.03
C ASP A 44 -3.17 11.28 -4.33
N PRO A 45 -4.03 10.25 -4.42
CA PRO A 45 -3.77 8.96 -3.79
C PRO A 45 -2.55 8.23 -4.36
N THR A 46 -2.10 8.61 -5.56
CA THR A 46 -0.87 8.07 -6.14
C THR A 46 0.35 8.43 -5.28
N GLN A 47 0.35 9.61 -4.63
CA GLN A 47 1.42 10.02 -3.72
C GLN A 47 1.45 9.13 -2.47
N ALA A 48 0.30 8.88 -1.84
CA ALA A 48 0.19 8.00 -0.69
C ALA A 48 0.65 6.56 -1.03
N VAL A 49 0.28 6.07 -2.22
CA VAL A 49 0.73 4.76 -2.69
C VAL A 49 2.24 4.72 -2.91
N HIS A 50 2.84 5.74 -3.51
CA HIS A 50 4.29 5.80 -3.70
C HIS A 50 5.07 5.88 -2.38
N GLU A 51 4.51 6.51 -1.35
CA GLU A 51 5.14 6.61 -0.04
C GLU A 51 5.08 5.29 0.75
N PHE A 52 3.92 4.61 0.72
CA PHE A 52 3.67 3.47 1.61
C PHE A 52 3.78 2.10 0.93
N THR A 53 3.95 2.04 -0.39
CA THR A 53 3.97 0.76 -1.12
C THR A 53 5.22 0.59 -1.98
N LYS A 54 5.48 -0.64 -2.40
CA LYS A 54 6.58 -0.98 -3.31
C LYS A 54 6.03 -1.13 -4.72
N GLU A 55 6.58 -0.40 -5.67
CA GLU A 55 6.29 -0.64 -7.08
C GLU A 55 6.90 -1.97 -7.52
N ILE A 56 6.10 -2.81 -8.17
CA ILE A 56 6.51 -4.11 -8.68
C ILE A 56 6.61 -4.02 -10.21
N ASP A 57 7.71 -4.53 -10.76
CA ASP A 57 7.81 -4.75 -12.20
C ASP A 57 6.78 -5.82 -12.61
N PRO A 58 5.86 -5.53 -13.56
CA PRO A 58 4.84 -6.49 -13.99
C PRO A 58 5.41 -7.85 -14.44
N SER A 59 6.65 -7.88 -14.97
CA SER A 59 7.31 -9.13 -15.38
C SER A 59 7.62 -10.09 -14.23
N ARG A 60 7.55 -9.61 -12.97
CA ARG A 60 7.75 -10.41 -11.76
C ARG A 60 6.48 -11.06 -11.25
N ILE A 61 5.33 -10.74 -11.83
CA ILE A 61 4.02 -11.26 -11.45
C ILE A 61 3.58 -12.27 -12.49
N HIS A 62 3.21 -13.47 -12.03
CA HIS A 62 2.56 -14.48 -12.85
C HIS A 62 1.15 -14.71 -12.33
N ILE A 63 0.14 -14.37 -13.11
CA ILE A 63 -1.27 -14.59 -12.79
C ILE A 63 -1.61 -16.03 -13.17
N GLU A 64 -2.16 -16.81 -12.24
CA GLU A 64 -2.51 -18.22 -12.48
C GLU A 64 -4.01 -18.38 -12.82
N ARG A 65 -4.91 -17.94 -11.93
CA ARG A 65 -6.37 -18.07 -12.13
C ARG A 65 -7.16 -17.04 -11.32
N VAL A 66 -8.38 -16.75 -11.78
CA VAL A 66 -9.35 -15.98 -11.01
C VAL A 66 -9.85 -16.82 -9.83
N ILE A 67 -9.84 -16.24 -8.63
CA ILE A 67 -10.33 -16.86 -7.40
C ILE A 67 -11.54 -16.13 -6.81
N GLY A 68 -11.89 -14.96 -7.35
CA GLY A 68 -13.09 -14.22 -6.95
C GLY A 68 -13.23 -12.89 -7.69
N ALA A 69 -14.32 -12.18 -7.40
CA ALA A 69 -14.56 -10.81 -7.85
C ALA A 69 -14.74 -9.90 -6.62
N GLY A 70 -14.05 -8.76 -6.64
CA GLY A 70 -14.19 -7.70 -5.66
C GLY A 70 -14.89 -6.47 -6.24
N GLU A 71 -14.99 -5.42 -5.44
CA GLU A 71 -15.65 -4.16 -5.82
C GLU A 71 -15.03 -3.51 -7.08
N PHE A 72 -13.71 -3.61 -7.21
CA PHE A 72 -12.95 -2.91 -8.25
C PHE A 72 -12.65 -3.76 -9.49
N GLY A 73 -12.78 -5.08 -9.41
CA GLY A 73 -12.36 -6.01 -10.45
C GLY A 73 -12.16 -7.42 -9.93
N GLU A 74 -11.36 -8.21 -10.64
CA GLU A 74 -11.10 -9.60 -10.29
C GLU A 74 -10.02 -9.71 -9.20
N VAL A 75 -10.14 -10.77 -8.41
CA VAL A 75 -9.09 -11.25 -7.51
C VAL A 75 -8.55 -12.55 -8.09
N CYS A 76 -7.25 -12.57 -8.37
CA CYS A 76 -6.56 -13.72 -8.94
C CYS A 76 -5.58 -14.34 -7.93
N SER A 77 -5.35 -15.65 -8.00
CA SER A 77 -4.16 -16.25 -7.42
C SER A 77 -3.00 -16.12 -8.40
N GLY A 78 -1.78 -16.01 -7.87
CA GLY A 78 -0.58 -15.96 -8.71
C GLY A 78 0.70 -16.17 -7.94
N ARG A 79 1.82 -15.93 -8.62
CA ARG A 79 3.17 -15.96 -8.08
C ARG A 79 3.85 -14.61 -8.20
N LEU A 80 4.58 -14.23 -7.17
CA LEU A 80 5.47 -13.07 -7.18
C LEU A 80 6.92 -13.53 -7.06
N ARG A 81 7.75 -13.12 -8.02
CA ARG A 81 9.19 -13.35 -8.03
C ARG A 81 9.91 -12.15 -7.42
N SER A 82 10.60 -12.38 -6.31
CA SER A 82 11.51 -11.39 -5.73
C SER A 82 12.97 -11.72 -6.12
N PRO A 83 13.82 -10.73 -6.44
CA PRO A 83 15.23 -10.98 -6.74
C PRO A 83 15.92 -11.76 -5.63
N GLY A 84 16.61 -12.84 -5.98
CA GLY A 84 17.36 -13.67 -5.03
C GLY A 84 16.49 -14.46 -4.04
N LYS A 85 15.16 -14.55 -4.25
CA LYS A 85 14.24 -15.28 -3.37
C LYS A 85 13.38 -16.26 -4.16
N LYS A 86 12.90 -17.29 -3.46
CA LYS A 86 11.89 -18.21 -3.99
C LYS A 86 10.60 -17.44 -4.31
N GLU A 87 9.90 -17.87 -5.35
CA GLU A 87 8.56 -17.37 -5.67
C GLU A 87 7.60 -17.65 -4.52
N ILE A 88 6.74 -16.68 -4.24
CA ILE A 88 5.71 -16.76 -3.22
C ILE A 88 4.33 -16.75 -3.87
N ALA A 89 3.37 -17.45 -3.26
CA ALA A 89 1.97 -17.35 -3.67
C ALA A 89 1.39 -16.01 -3.21
N VAL A 90 0.64 -15.35 -4.09
CA VAL A 90 0.03 -14.05 -3.84
C VAL A 90 -1.42 -14.01 -4.32
N ALA A 91 -2.24 -13.19 -3.66
CA ALA A 91 -3.50 -12.73 -4.21
C ALA A 91 -3.28 -11.41 -4.95
N ILE A 92 -3.85 -11.29 -6.15
CA ILE A 92 -3.68 -10.15 -7.05
C ILE A 92 -5.05 -9.54 -7.28
N LYS A 93 -5.26 -8.35 -6.70
CA LYS A 93 -6.48 -7.57 -6.94
C LYS A 93 -6.25 -6.68 -8.15
N THR A 94 -7.18 -6.71 -9.10
CA THR A 94 -7.11 -5.93 -10.34
C THR A 94 -8.16 -4.82 -10.35
N LEU A 95 -7.86 -3.73 -11.04
CA LEU A 95 -8.82 -2.68 -11.37
C LEU A 95 -9.33 -2.93 -12.78
N LYS A 96 -10.64 -3.16 -12.93
CA LYS A 96 -11.26 -3.44 -14.23
C LYS A 96 -11.13 -2.25 -15.19
N GLY A 97 -11.09 -2.53 -16.50
CA GLY A 97 -11.15 -1.48 -17.52
C GLY A 97 -12.46 -0.68 -17.46
N GLY A 98 -12.43 0.58 -17.90
CA GLY A 98 -13.59 1.47 -17.86
C GLY A 98 -13.99 1.92 -16.45
N TYR A 99 -13.08 1.84 -15.48
CA TYR A 99 -13.29 2.37 -14.14
C TYR A 99 -13.55 3.89 -14.20
N VAL A 100 -14.33 4.40 -13.26
CA VAL A 100 -14.40 5.85 -13.01
C VAL A 100 -13.28 6.27 -12.05
N GLU A 101 -12.82 7.53 -12.13
CA GLU A 101 -11.70 8.01 -11.31
C GLU A 101 -11.88 7.77 -9.81
N ARG A 102 -13.12 7.86 -9.30
CA ARG A 102 -13.40 7.52 -7.90
C ARG A 102 -13.00 6.08 -7.55
N GLN A 103 -13.30 5.10 -8.41
CA GLN A 103 -12.94 3.71 -8.18
C GLN A 103 -11.41 3.50 -8.21
N ARG A 104 -10.70 4.20 -9.10
CA ARG A 104 -9.23 4.21 -9.09
C ARG A 104 -8.68 4.76 -7.79
N ARG A 105 -9.22 5.88 -7.31
CA ARG A 105 -8.82 6.51 -6.05
C ARG A 105 -9.07 5.57 -4.86
N ASP A 106 -10.26 4.98 -4.77
CA ASP A 106 -10.62 4.08 -3.67
C ASP A 106 -9.76 2.79 -3.69
N PHE A 107 -9.46 2.26 -4.88
CA PHE A 107 -8.55 1.12 -5.07
C PHE A 107 -7.12 1.41 -4.61
N LEU A 108 -6.57 2.57 -5.00
CA LEU A 108 -5.24 3.00 -4.57
C LEU A 108 -5.19 3.32 -3.07
N ARG A 109 -6.28 3.87 -2.52
CA ARG A 109 -6.42 4.15 -1.10
C ARG A 109 -6.28 2.89 -0.26
N GLU A 110 -6.92 1.79 -0.64
CA GLU A 110 -6.80 0.49 0.05
C GLU A 110 -5.33 0.03 0.11
N ALA A 111 -4.60 0.11 -1.01
CA ALA A 111 -3.19 -0.25 -1.05
C ALA A 111 -2.33 0.66 -0.15
N SER A 112 -2.58 1.99 -0.16
CA SER A 112 -1.83 2.93 0.68
C SER A 112 -2.03 2.70 2.19
N ILE A 113 -3.22 2.22 2.60
CA ILE A 113 -3.50 1.86 3.99
C ILE A 113 -2.74 0.58 4.33
N MET A 114 -2.88 -0.47 3.52
CA MET A 114 -2.22 -1.74 3.77
C MET A 114 -0.69 -1.63 3.81
N GLY A 115 -0.11 -0.78 2.96
CA GLY A 115 1.34 -0.56 2.89
C GLY A 115 1.99 -0.01 4.16
N GLN A 116 1.20 0.62 5.04
CA GLN A 116 1.71 1.15 6.30
C GLN A 116 1.89 0.06 7.38
N PHE A 117 1.26 -1.12 7.21
CA PHE A 117 1.22 -2.16 8.22
C PHE A 117 2.17 -3.33 7.92
N ASP A 118 2.88 -3.78 8.97
CA ASP A 118 3.72 -4.98 8.94
C ASP A 118 3.54 -5.75 10.25
N HIS A 119 2.56 -6.66 10.28
CA HIS A 119 2.17 -7.40 11.46
C HIS A 119 1.64 -8.80 11.09
N PRO A 120 1.92 -9.87 11.88
CA PRO A 120 1.51 -11.25 11.53
C PRO A 120 0.00 -11.45 11.37
N ASN A 121 -0.82 -10.64 12.05
CA ASN A 121 -2.29 -10.71 11.99
C ASN A 121 -2.92 -9.70 11.02
N ILE A 122 -2.11 -8.98 10.23
CA ILE A 122 -2.58 -8.05 9.21
C ILE A 122 -2.09 -8.55 7.86
N ILE A 123 -2.98 -8.56 6.86
CA ILE A 123 -2.60 -8.97 5.50
C ILE A 123 -1.49 -8.04 5.01
N ARG A 124 -0.34 -8.64 4.68
CA ARG A 124 0.81 -7.90 4.18
C ARG A 124 0.63 -7.59 2.69
N LEU A 125 0.77 -6.32 2.33
CA LEU A 125 0.87 -5.89 0.95
C LEU A 125 2.29 -6.16 0.43
N GLU A 126 2.42 -6.95 -0.64
CA GLU A 126 3.72 -7.17 -1.30
C GLU A 126 4.19 -5.94 -2.08
N GLY A 127 3.23 -5.26 -2.71
CA GLY A 127 3.45 -4.09 -3.53
C GLY A 127 2.29 -3.86 -4.49
N VAL A 128 2.50 -2.91 -5.40
CA VAL A 128 1.51 -2.46 -6.38
C VAL A 128 2.13 -2.41 -7.77
N VAL A 129 1.27 -2.39 -8.79
CA VAL A 129 1.64 -2.04 -10.15
C VAL A 129 0.82 -0.82 -10.53
N THR A 130 1.48 0.32 -10.66
CA THR A 130 0.83 1.60 -11.00
C THR A 130 1.36 2.20 -12.29
N LYS A 131 2.56 1.80 -12.71
CA LYS A 131 3.16 2.24 -13.98
C LYS A 131 2.81 1.26 -15.10
N SER A 132 2.29 1.78 -16.21
CA SER A 132 2.15 0.99 -17.43
C SER A 132 3.51 0.82 -18.11
N LYS A 133 3.73 -0.31 -18.82
CA LYS A 133 4.89 -0.43 -19.72
C LYS A 133 4.66 0.49 -20.93
N GLY A 134 5.23 1.69 -20.90
CA GLY A 134 5.26 2.61 -22.05
C GLY A 134 4.66 3.98 -21.77
N SER A 135 5.46 4.86 -21.16
CA SER A 135 5.39 6.32 -21.31
C SER A 135 6.77 6.80 -21.71
#